data_AF-A0A7X8L745-F1
#
_entry.id   AF-A0A7X8L745-F1
#
_cell.length_a   1.000
_cell.length_b   1.000
_cell.length_c   1.000
_cell.angle_alpha   90.00
_cell.angle_beta   90.00
_cell.angle_gamma   90.00
#
_symmetry.space_group_name_H-M   'P 1'
#
loop_
_entity.id
_entity.type
_entity.pdbx_description
1 polymer ?
#
loop_
_entity_poly.entity_id
_entity_poly.type
_entity_poly.pdbx_seq_one_letter_code
_entity_poly.pdbx_strand_id
1 'polypeptide(L)'
;INGSGYNEEYGLLGSNKATDDSVKLFPRDCQELVDKIQNIIKEKTGKTIEVMVYGDGAFKDPVGKIWELADPVVSPAYTKGLEGTPNEIKLKYLADNNFADLKGEELKKAISEYIHDKKNDLVGEAESLGTTPRRLTDLIGSLCDLTSGSGDKGTPIVYIQGYFDNFSE
;
A
#
# COMPACT_ATOMS: atom_id res chain seq x y z
N ILE A 1 -10.33 23.34 -17.46
CA ILE A 1 -10.14 24.77 -17.87
C ILE A 1 -10.00 24.81 -19.39
N ASN A 2 -10.80 25.58 -20.14
CA ASN A 2 -10.70 25.66 -21.61
C ASN A 2 -10.69 24.30 -22.35
N GLY A 3 -11.43 23.30 -21.85
CA GLY A 3 -11.42 21.92 -22.38
C GLY A 3 -10.31 21.03 -21.83
N SER A 4 -9.33 21.58 -21.10
CA SER A 4 -8.37 20.80 -20.30
C SER A 4 -9.11 20.15 -19.13
N GLY A 5 -8.90 18.84 -18.94
CA GLY A 5 -9.51 18.06 -17.86
C GLY A 5 -9.00 18.47 -16.47
N TYR A 6 -9.56 17.85 -15.44
CA TYR A 6 -9.13 17.90 -14.05
C TYR A 6 -9.53 16.58 -13.37
N ASN A 7 -8.98 16.29 -12.18
CA ASN A 7 -9.48 15.18 -11.39
C ASN A 7 -10.78 15.59 -10.68
N GLU A 8 -11.87 14.85 -10.87
CA GLU A 8 -13.20 15.26 -10.40
C GLU A 8 -13.33 15.36 -8.87
N GLU A 9 -12.52 14.62 -8.12
CA GLU A 9 -12.52 14.60 -6.65
C GLU A 9 -11.54 15.63 -6.06
N TYR A 10 -10.31 15.67 -6.58
CA TYR A 10 -9.22 16.47 -6.01
C TYR A 10 -8.97 17.80 -6.75
N GLY A 11 -9.63 18.02 -7.89
CA GLY A 11 -9.46 19.24 -8.67
C GLY A 11 -8.05 19.37 -9.24
N LEU A 12 -7.36 20.42 -8.82
CA LEU A 12 -5.94 20.68 -9.16
C LEU A 12 -4.99 20.32 -8.01
N LEU A 13 -5.47 19.82 -6.86
CA LEU A 13 -4.58 19.26 -5.84
C LEU A 13 -3.81 18.07 -6.43
N GLY A 14 -2.52 17.95 -6.08
CA GLY A 14 -1.62 16.94 -6.65
C GLY A 14 -1.15 17.26 -8.08
N SER A 15 -1.59 18.36 -8.69
CA SER A 15 -1.01 18.78 -9.97
C SER A 15 0.37 19.37 -9.75
N ASN A 16 1.35 18.92 -10.53
CA ASN A 16 2.74 19.38 -10.43
C ASN A 16 3.06 20.42 -11.51
N LYS A 17 4.04 21.29 -11.29
CA LYS A 17 4.49 22.24 -12.31
C LYS A 17 5.19 21.46 -13.44
N ALA A 18 4.71 21.60 -14.66
CA ALA A 18 5.30 20.95 -15.84
C ALA A 18 6.17 21.92 -16.64
N THR A 19 5.68 23.14 -16.84
CA THR A 19 6.44 24.26 -17.42
C THR A 19 6.12 25.54 -16.65
N ASP A 20 6.69 26.68 -17.05
CA ASP A 20 6.38 27.94 -16.38
C ASP A 20 4.91 28.34 -16.44
N ASP A 21 4.23 27.93 -17.51
CA ASP A 21 2.84 28.29 -17.80
C ASP A 21 1.89 27.08 -17.80
N SER A 22 2.38 25.88 -17.42
CA SER A 22 1.55 24.66 -17.43
C SER A 22 1.82 23.75 -16.23
N VAL A 23 0.78 22.97 -15.90
CA VAL A 23 0.83 21.97 -14.83
C VAL A 23 0.55 20.57 -15.41
N LYS A 24 1.26 19.58 -14.88
CA LYS A 24 0.95 18.16 -15.01
C LYS A 24 -0.22 17.86 -14.08
N LEU A 25 -1.38 17.58 -14.66
CA LEU A 25 -2.59 17.31 -13.90
C LEU A 25 -2.49 15.99 -13.13
N PHE A 26 -3.07 15.97 -11.93
CA PHE A 26 -3.31 14.74 -11.20
C PHE A 26 -4.17 13.78 -12.04
N PRO A 27 -3.88 12.47 -12.07
CA PRO A 27 -4.52 11.55 -12.99
C PRO A 27 -6.03 11.43 -12.72
N ARG A 28 -6.78 11.17 -13.79
CA ARG A 28 -8.25 10.95 -13.78
C ARG A 28 -8.58 9.58 -14.35
N ASP A 29 -9.80 9.12 -14.10
CA ASP A 29 -10.33 7.84 -14.60
C ASP A 29 -9.42 6.64 -14.24
N CYS A 30 -8.71 6.73 -13.11
CA CYS A 30 -7.71 5.75 -12.68
C CYS A 30 -8.31 4.36 -12.43
N GLN A 31 -9.60 4.28 -12.05
CA GLN A 31 -10.26 2.99 -11.81
C GLN A 31 -10.40 2.18 -13.09
N GLU A 32 -10.83 2.80 -14.20
CA GLU A 32 -10.93 2.12 -15.50
C GLU A 32 -9.56 1.59 -15.94
N LEU A 33 -8.50 2.36 -15.68
CA LEU A 33 -7.13 1.97 -15.99
C LEU A 33 -6.70 0.70 -15.24
N VAL A 34 -6.83 0.67 -13.90
CA VAL A 34 -6.36 -0.47 -13.09
C VAL A 34 -7.16 -1.74 -13.40
N ASP A 35 -8.48 -1.61 -13.58
CA ASP A 35 -9.37 -2.73 -13.92
C ASP A 35 -9.00 -3.30 -15.30
N LYS A 36 -8.73 -2.43 -16.28
CA LYS A 36 -8.30 -2.84 -17.62
C LYS A 36 -6.95 -3.55 -17.59
N ILE A 37 -5.98 -3.06 -16.82
CA ILE A 37 -4.67 -3.71 -16.69
C ILE A 37 -4.82 -5.10 -16.07
N GLN A 38 -5.57 -5.23 -14.97
CA GLN A 38 -5.84 -6.52 -14.33
C GLN A 38 -6.48 -7.50 -15.32
N ASN A 39 -7.48 -7.06 -16.08
CA ASN A 39 -8.15 -7.88 -17.08
C ASN A 39 -7.19 -8.34 -18.19
N ILE A 40 -6.38 -7.44 -18.76
CA ILE A 40 -5.40 -7.78 -19.79
C ILE A 40 -4.40 -8.82 -19.28
N ILE A 41 -3.91 -8.69 -18.05
CA ILE A 41 -2.95 -9.62 -17.47
C ILE A 41 -3.61 -10.98 -17.23
N LYS A 42 -4.85 -10.98 -16.71
CA LYS A 42 -5.63 -12.21 -16.51
C LYS A 42 -5.90 -12.95 -17.82
N GLU A 43 -6.29 -12.23 -18.87
CA GLU A 43 -6.50 -12.81 -20.20
C GLU A 43 -5.22 -13.42 -20.78
N LYS A 44 -4.08 -12.75 -20.62
CA LYS A 44 -2.81 -13.19 -21.20
C LYS A 44 -2.11 -14.29 -20.42
N THR A 45 -2.31 -14.35 -19.09
CA THR A 45 -1.51 -15.21 -18.20
C THR A 45 -2.34 -16.20 -17.40
N GLY A 46 -3.66 -16.02 -17.33
CA GLY A 46 -4.54 -16.77 -16.44
C GLY A 46 -4.39 -16.41 -14.95
N LYS A 47 -3.53 -15.45 -14.60
CA LYS A 47 -3.30 -15.02 -13.21
C LYS A 47 -4.06 -13.74 -12.92
N THR A 48 -4.75 -13.71 -11.78
CA THR A 48 -5.30 -12.46 -11.25
C THR A 48 -4.20 -11.80 -10.42
N ILE A 49 -3.81 -10.59 -10.77
CA ILE A 49 -2.90 -9.76 -9.97
C ILE A 49 -3.63 -8.50 -9.54
N GLU A 50 -3.26 -7.97 -8.39
CA GLU A 50 -3.78 -6.68 -7.97
C GLU A 50 -2.95 -5.53 -8.57
N VAL A 51 -3.63 -4.43 -8.92
CA VAL A 51 -3.07 -3.29 -9.63
C VAL A 51 -3.49 -2.01 -8.90
N MET A 52 -2.56 -1.07 -8.76
CA MET A 52 -2.86 0.26 -8.23
C MET A 52 -2.10 1.33 -9.01
N VAL A 53 -2.70 2.51 -9.11
CA VAL A 53 -1.96 3.74 -9.37
C VAL A 53 -1.45 4.23 -8.03
N TYR A 54 -0.16 4.54 -7.92
CA TYR A 54 0.45 5.00 -6.68
C TYR A 54 1.05 6.40 -6.85
N GLY A 55 1.16 7.09 -5.73
CA GLY A 55 1.77 8.38 -5.54
C GLY A 55 2.51 8.42 -4.20
N ASP A 56 3.15 9.55 -3.92
CA ASP A 56 3.89 9.79 -2.69
C ASP A 56 2.96 10.01 -1.49
N GLY A 57 1.82 10.66 -1.74
CA GLY A 57 0.83 11.03 -0.73
C GLY A 57 1.32 12.14 0.19
N ALA A 58 0.39 12.91 0.74
CA ALA A 58 0.74 13.99 1.64
C ALA A 58 1.27 13.45 2.98
N PHE A 59 2.44 13.91 3.39
CA PHE A 59 3.00 13.57 4.70
C PHE A 59 3.66 14.77 5.38
N LYS A 60 3.82 14.67 6.70
CA LYS A 60 4.57 15.64 7.49
C LYS A 60 5.97 15.11 7.73
N ASP A 61 6.97 15.77 7.15
CA ASP A 61 8.36 15.44 7.42
C ASP A 61 8.67 15.67 8.92
N PRO A 62 9.04 14.63 9.69
CA PRO A 62 9.36 14.78 11.10
C PRO A 62 10.66 15.56 11.35
N VAL A 63 11.57 15.66 10.39
CA VAL A 63 12.85 16.36 10.53
C VAL A 63 12.73 17.81 10.06
N GLY A 64 12.32 18.03 8.81
CA GLY A 64 12.13 19.35 8.22
C GLY A 64 10.91 20.11 8.75
N LYS A 65 9.97 19.42 9.43
CA LYS A 65 8.72 19.97 9.98
C LYS A 65 7.79 20.61 8.94
N ILE A 66 8.04 20.37 7.66
CA ILE A 66 7.20 20.80 6.57
C ILE A 66 6.12 19.76 6.28
N TRP A 67 4.95 20.24 5.85
CA TRP A 67 3.97 19.38 5.20
C TRP A 67 4.36 19.27 3.74
N GLU A 68 4.77 18.08 3.32
CA GLU A 68 4.93 17.76 1.92
C GLU A 68 3.52 17.43 1.41
N LEU A 69 2.83 18.46 0.93
CA LEU A 69 1.53 18.35 0.27
C LEU A 69 1.75 17.92 -1.18
N ALA A 70 2.27 16.71 -1.36
CA ALA A 70 2.50 16.15 -2.68
C ALA A 70 1.18 15.65 -3.27
N ASP A 71 0.92 14.35 -3.29
CA ASP A 71 -0.38 13.84 -3.75
C ASP A 71 -1.46 13.89 -2.64
N PRO A 72 -2.73 14.21 -2.99
CA PRO A 72 -3.82 14.25 -2.02
C PRO A 72 -4.13 12.89 -1.39
N VAL A 73 -3.76 11.80 -2.09
CA VAL A 73 -3.89 10.41 -1.65
C VAL A 73 -2.72 9.58 -2.18
N VAL A 74 -2.30 8.55 -1.44
CA VAL A 74 -1.25 7.62 -1.89
C VAL A 74 -1.68 6.82 -3.12
N SER A 75 -2.98 6.53 -3.27
CA SER A 75 -3.50 5.78 -4.41
C SER A 75 -4.86 6.32 -4.85
N PRO A 76 -4.96 6.94 -6.04
CA PRO A 76 -6.24 7.41 -6.56
C PRO A 76 -7.13 6.29 -7.10
N ALA A 77 -6.58 5.11 -7.41
CA ALA A 77 -7.36 3.92 -7.73
C ALA A 77 -6.54 2.63 -7.58
N TYR A 78 -7.24 1.55 -7.26
CA TYR A 78 -6.68 0.23 -7.07
C TYR A 78 -7.75 -0.84 -7.29
N THR A 79 -7.32 -2.07 -7.54
CA THR A 79 -8.21 -3.22 -7.65
C THR A 79 -8.65 -3.73 -6.27
N LYS A 80 -9.80 -4.38 -6.23
CA LYS A 80 -10.52 -4.72 -4.98
C LYS A 80 -9.70 -5.56 -3.99
N GLY A 81 -8.76 -6.39 -4.43
CA GLY A 81 -7.93 -7.20 -3.54
C GLY A 81 -6.96 -6.38 -2.66
N LEU A 82 -6.81 -5.07 -2.93
CA LEU A 82 -6.03 -4.13 -2.10
C LEU A 82 -6.89 -3.37 -1.09
N GLU A 83 -8.19 -3.67 -0.99
CA GLU A 83 -9.04 -3.13 0.08
C GLU A 83 -8.68 -3.73 1.44
N GLY A 84 -8.66 -2.89 2.47
CA GLY A 84 -8.47 -3.29 3.86
C GLY A 84 -7.11 -2.90 4.44
N THR A 85 -6.78 -3.56 5.55
CA THR A 85 -5.57 -3.35 6.34
C THR A 85 -4.88 -4.69 6.57
N PRO A 86 -3.55 -4.74 6.75
CA PRO A 86 -2.88 -5.97 7.17
C PRO A 86 -3.49 -6.51 8.47
N ASN A 87 -3.67 -7.82 8.55
CA ASN A 87 -4.01 -8.52 9.78
C ASN A 87 -2.72 -9.10 10.40
N GLU A 88 -1.84 -8.20 10.85
CA GLU A 88 -0.54 -8.55 11.44
C GLU A 88 -0.66 -8.87 12.93
N ILE A 89 0.14 -9.85 13.40
CA ILE A 89 0.32 -10.13 14.82
C ILE A 89 1.70 -9.66 15.26
N LYS A 90 1.81 -9.18 16.49
CA LYS A 90 3.09 -8.91 17.13
C LYS A 90 3.81 -10.21 17.49
N LEU A 91 4.58 -10.76 16.55
CA LEU A 91 5.38 -11.98 16.74
C LEU A 91 6.25 -11.93 18.00
N LYS A 92 6.90 -10.79 18.25
CA LYS A 92 7.70 -10.59 19.46
C LYS A 92 6.86 -10.64 20.74
N TYR A 93 5.65 -10.08 20.72
CA TYR A 93 4.76 -10.15 21.88
C TYR A 93 4.37 -11.60 22.18
N LEU A 94 3.99 -12.37 21.16
CA LEU A 94 3.69 -13.79 21.32
C LEU A 94 4.89 -14.57 21.86
N ALA A 95 6.08 -14.34 21.30
CA ALA A 95 7.30 -15.01 21.73
C ALA A 95 7.66 -14.68 23.18
N ASP A 96 7.56 -13.41 23.59
CA ASP A 96 7.99 -12.97 24.92
C ASP A 96 6.93 -13.23 26.01
N ASN A 97 5.65 -13.43 25.66
CA ASN A 97 4.55 -13.60 26.63
C ASN A 97 3.90 -14.99 26.56
N ASN A 98 3.35 -15.36 25.39
CA ASN A 98 2.56 -16.59 25.25
C ASN A 98 3.47 -17.83 25.16
N PHE A 99 4.68 -17.67 24.63
CA PHE A 99 5.62 -18.76 24.33
C PHE A 99 7.02 -18.52 24.94
N ALA A 100 7.10 -17.78 26.05
CA ALA A 100 8.37 -17.35 26.66
C ALA A 100 9.32 -18.52 27.00
N ASP A 101 8.77 -19.70 27.27
CA ASP A 101 9.52 -20.91 27.61
C ASP A 101 10.03 -21.67 26.37
N LEU A 102 9.52 -21.36 25.17
CA LEU A 102 9.88 -22.04 23.92
C LEU A 102 11.04 -21.34 23.21
N LYS A 103 11.87 -22.12 22.51
CA LYS A 103 13.01 -21.60 21.73
C LYS A 103 13.22 -22.40 20.44
N GLY A 104 13.92 -21.80 19.49
CA GLY A 104 14.30 -22.46 18.23
C GLY A 104 13.08 -22.98 17.47
N GLU A 105 13.15 -24.23 17.01
CA GLU A 105 12.08 -24.86 16.21
C GLU A 105 10.75 -25.00 16.96
N GLU A 106 10.78 -25.22 18.29
CA GLU A 106 9.56 -25.34 19.09
C GLU A 106 8.78 -24.03 19.15
N LEU A 107 9.50 -22.91 19.31
CA LEU A 107 8.91 -21.56 19.26
C LEU A 107 8.34 -21.26 17.88
N LYS A 108 9.11 -21.58 16.82
CA LYS A 108 8.68 -21.35 15.44
C LYS A 108 7.38 -22.11 15.15
N LYS A 109 7.32 -23.39 15.54
CA LYS A 109 6.14 -24.23 15.37
C LYS A 109 4.93 -23.68 16.12
N ALA A 110 5.09 -23.31 17.40
CA ALA A 110 4.00 -22.76 18.20
C ALA A 110 3.45 -21.44 17.64
N ILE A 111 4.35 -20.57 17.15
CA ILE A 111 3.96 -19.32 16.47
C ILE A 111 3.22 -19.61 15.16
N SER A 112 3.71 -20.55 14.32
CA SER A 112 3.05 -20.90 13.06
C SER A 112 1.66 -21.50 13.28
N GLU A 113 1.51 -22.39 14.27
CA GLU A 113 0.20 -22.96 14.66
C GLU A 113 -0.74 -21.85 15.16
N TYR A 114 -0.24 -20.94 15.99
CA TYR A 114 -1.02 -19.80 16.47
C TYR A 114 -1.52 -18.90 15.34
N ILE A 115 -0.64 -18.61 14.36
CA ILE A 115 -0.98 -17.78 13.20
C ILE A 115 -2.04 -18.47 12.32
N HIS A 116 -1.97 -19.78 12.16
CA HIS A 116 -2.94 -20.55 11.38
C HIS A 116 -4.33 -20.55 12.05
N ASP A 117 -4.38 -20.66 13.38
CA ASP A 117 -5.63 -20.82 14.13
C ASP A 117 -6.30 -19.49 14.50
N LYS A 118 -5.64 -18.35 14.21
CA LYS A 118 -6.14 -17.02 14.58
C LYS A 118 -7.42 -16.64 13.84
N LYS A 119 -8.21 -15.76 14.45
CA LYS A 119 -9.40 -15.17 13.82
C LYS A 119 -9.01 -14.13 12.76
N ASN A 120 -9.88 -13.97 11.75
CA ASN A 120 -9.72 -13.01 10.65
C ASN A 120 -9.75 -11.54 11.07
N ASP A 121 -10.20 -11.23 12.29
CA ASP A 121 -10.22 -9.88 12.85
C ASP A 121 -9.71 -9.93 14.30
N LEU A 122 -8.54 -9.33 14.53
CA LEU A 122 -7.89 -9.25 15.84
C LEU A 122 -8.02 -7.86 16.46
N VAL A 123 -8.80 -6.94 15.85
CA VAL A 123 -8.92 -5.55 16.31
C VAL A 123 -9.40 -5.53 17.76
N GLY A 124 -8.51 -5.08 18.66
CA GLY A 124 -8.81 -4.93 20.09
C GLY A 124 -8.25 -6.04 20.98
N GLU A 125 -7.59 -7.05 20.40
CA GLU A 125 -6.84 -8.04 21.18
C GLU A 125 -5.47 -7.48 21.59
N ALA A 126 -4.96 -7.90 22.75
CA ALA A 126 -3.68 -7.40 23.30
C ALA A 126 -2.51 -7.55 22.29
N GLU A 127 -2.60 -8.57 21.45
CA GLU A 127 -1.65 -8.94 20.42
C GLU A 127 -1.69 -8.02 19.18
N SER A 128 -2.80 -7.31 18.99
CA SER A 128 -3.00 -6.29 17.94
C SER A 128 -2.81 -4.86 18.47
N LEU A 129 -2.79 -4.64 19.79
CA LEU A 129 -2.71 -3.30 20.39
C LEU A 129 -1.41 -2.59 20.01
N GLY A 130 -1.48 -1.53 19.21
CA GLY A 130 -0.33 -0.72 18.78
C GLY A 130 0.14 -1.01 17.35
N THR A 131 -0.58 -1.81 16.58
CA THR A 131 -0.50 -1.76 15.11
C THR A 131 -1.27 -0.53 14.62
N THR A 132 -0.62 0.39 13.92
CA THR A 132 -1.36 1.45 13.22
C THR A 132 -2.14 0.80 12.08
N PRO A 133 -3.48 0.94 12.01
CA PRO A 133 -4.28 0.35 10.95
C PRO A 133 -4.02 1.09 9.64
N ARG A 134 -2.89 0.76 8.99
CA ARG A 134 -2.50 1.31 7.69
C ARG A 134 -3.22 0.53 6.60
N ARG A 135 -3.72 1.24 5.58
CA ARG A 135 -4.34 0.58 4.43
C ARG A 135 -3.26 -0.14 3.64
N LEU A 136 -3.61 -1.27 3.01
CA LEU A 136 -2.68 -2.01 2.15
C LEU A 136 -2.10 -1.11 1.06
N THR A 137 -2.93 -0.26 0.46
CA THR A 137 -2.55 0.72 -0.56
C THR A 137 -1.52 1.72 -0.08
N ASP A 138 -1.58 2.13 1.19
CA ASP A 138 -0.64 3.12 1.73
C ASP A 138 0.74 2.49 1.93
N LEU A 139 0.78 1.26 2.43
CA LEU A 139 2.03 0.50 2.62
C LEU A 139 2.70 0.17 1.29
N ILE A 140 1.92 -0.39 0.36
CA ILE A 140 2.41 -0.76 -0.97
C ILE A 140 2.81 0.49 -1.75
N GLY A 141 2.00 1.55 -1.71
CA GLY A 141 2.29 2.81 -2.39
C GLY A 141 3.59 3.45 -1.90
N SER A 142 3.82 3.49 -0.58
CA SER A 142 5.10 3.96 -0.03
C SER A 142 6.29 3.09 -0.46
N LEU A 143 6.11 1.77 -0.57
CA LEU A 143 7.17 0.89 -1.09
C LEU A 143 7.46 1.17 -2.57
N CYS A 144 6.42 1.37 -3.37
CA CYS A 144 6.53 1.73 -4.78
C CYS A 144 7.25 3.08 -4.94
N ASP A 145 6.83 4.10 -4.19
CA ASP A 145 7.44 5.44 -4.22
C ASP A 145 8.93 5.39 -3.85
N LEU A 146 9.29 4.67 -2.77
CA LEU A 146 10.69 4.46 -2.39
C LEU A 146 11.49 3.77 -3.50
N THR A 147 10.86 2.85 -4.24
CA THR A 147 11.51 2.09 -5.32
C THR A 147 11.69 2.93 -6.58
N SER A 148 10.68 3.72 -6.97
CA SER A 148 10.76 4.59 -8.14
C SER A 148 11.59 5.86 -7.91
N GLY A 149 11.53 6.38 -6.68
CA GLY A 149 12.05 7.69 -6.31
C GLY A 149 11.28 8.86 -6.93
N SER A 150 11.64 10.08 -6.51
CA SER A 150 10.97 11.34 -6.89
C SER A 150 11.40 11.92 -8.24
N GLY A 151 12.30 11.24 -8.96
CA GLY A 151 12.80 11.71 -10.25
C GLY A 151 11.88 11.34 -11.40
N ASP A 152 11.71 12.23 -12.36
CA ASP A 152 10.93 12.04 -13.60
C ASP A 152 11.65 11.05 -14.56
N LYS A 153 11.90 9.83 -14.09
CA LYS A 153 12.60 8.74 -14.81
C LYS A 153 11.67 7.99 -15.79
N GLY A 154 10.53 8.59 -16.15
CA GLY A 154 9.47 7.99 -16.97
C GLY A 154 8.25 7.59 -16.14
N THR A 155 7.53 6.55 -16.58
CA THR A 155 6.38 5.97 -15.87
C THR A 155 6.80 4.63 -15.27
N PRO A 156 7.36 4.62 -14.05
CA PRO A 156 7.84 3.38 -13.43
C PRO A 156 6.69 2.42 -13.16
N ILE A 157 6.90 1.14 -13.49
CA ILE A 157 6.04 0.04 -13.07
C ILE A 157 6.81 -0.76 -12.04
N VAL A 158 6.26 -0.88 -10.84
CA VAL A 158 6.83 -1.68 -9.77
C VAL A 158 6.01 -2.96 -9.65
N TYR A 159 6.67 -4.11 -9.82
CA TYR A 159 6.06 -5.41 -9.58
C TYR A 159 6.47 -5.91 -8.19
N ILE A 160 5.48 -6.16 -7.35
CA ILE A 160 5.67 -6.59 -5.97
C ILE A 160 5.17 -8.02 -5.84
N GLN A 161 5.97 -8.88 -5.21
CA GLN A 161 5.63 -10.26 -4.90
C GLN A 161 6.11 -10.60 -3.50
N GLY A 162 5.31 -11.39 -2.78
CA GLY A 162 5.65 -11.92 -1.47
C GLY A 162 5.54 -10.93 -0.30
N TYR A 163 5.01 -9.73 -0.54
CA TYR A 163 4.97 -8.67 0.49
C TYR A 163 4.03 -8.99 1.66
N PHE A 164 2.95 -9.73 1.40
CA PHE A 164 2.01 -10.21 2.42
C PHE A 164 2.02 -11.73 2.55
N ASP A 165 3.10 -12.39 2.13
CA ASP A 165 3.24 -13.83 2.39
C ASP A 165 3.21 -14.05 3.90
N ASN A 166 2.40 -15.02 4.32
CA ASN A 166 2.21 -15.31 5.73
C ASN A 166 3.44 -16.08 6.25
N PHE A 167 3.93 -15.73 7.44
CA PHE A 167 5.05 -16.43 8.08
C PHE A 167 4.81 -17.93 8.28
N SER A 168 3.54 -18.36 8.33
CA SER A 168 3.16 -19.77 8.46
C SER A 168 3.06 -20.53 7.13
N GLU A 169 3.21 -19.85 5.99
CA GLU A 169 3.16 -20.44 4.63
C GLU A 169 4.56 -20.60 4.03
#